data_AF-A0A820LZW3-F1
#
_entry.id   AF-A0A820LZW3-F1
#
_cell.length_a   1.000
_cell.length_b   1.000
_cell.length_c   1.000
_cell.angle_alpha   90.00
_cell.angle_beta   90.00
_cell.angle_gamma   90.00
#
_symmetry.space_group_name_H-M   'P 1'
#
loop_
_entity.id
_entity.type
_entity.pdbx_description
1 polymer ?
#
loop_
_entity_poly.entity_id
_entity_poly.type
_entity_poly.pdbx_seq_one_letter_code
_entity_poly.pdbx_strand_id
1 'polypeptide(L)'
;LHDLVRGIRNHKDDESKYINEAIDEIKQELKQENMAVKANAVNKLTYLQMLGYDISWSAFNIIEVMSSNKFTFKRIGYLAASQCFHEGTDVLMLTTNMIRKDLSSASMYEVGLAMSGLSCFINAD
;
A
#
# COMPACT_ATOMS: atom_id res chain seq x y z
N LEU A 1 -2.35 -12.94 -0.54
CA LEU A 1 -3.63 -12.32 -0.10
C LEU A 1 -4.73 -13.36 0.14
N HIS A 2 -5.09 -14.20 -0.83
CA HIS A 2 -6.20 -15.16 -0.67
C HIS A 2 -6.05 -16.07 0.57
N ASP A 3 -4.82 -16.52 0.85
CA ASP A 3 -4.55 -17.36 2.03
C ASP A 3 -4.71 -16.60 3.36
N LEU A 4 -4.39 -15.30 3.39
CA LEU A 4 -4.60 -14.45 4.58
C LEU A 4 -6.09 -14.32 4.87
N VAL A 5 -6.91 -14.02 3.86
CA VAL A 5 -8.37 -13.90 3.99
C VAL A 5 -8.98 -15.22 4.45
N ARG A 6 -8.52 -16.34 3.86
CA ARG A 6 -8.95 -17.68 4.27
C ARG A 6 -8.52 -18.01 5.70
N GLY A 7 -7.30 -17.63 6.08
CA GLY A 7 -6.75 -17.82 7.42
C GLY A 7 -7.55 -17.08 8.48
N ILE A 8 -7.84 -15.81 8.26
CA ILE A 8 -8.70 -14.99 9.14
C ILE A 8 -10.07 -15.64 9.31
N ARG A 9 -10.72 -16.01 8.21
CA ARG A 9 -12.06 -16.63 8.25
C ARG A 9 -12.11 -17.96 9.01
N ASN A 10 -11.00 -18.70 9.02
CA ASN A 10 -10.90 -19.99 9.69
C ASN A 10 -10.58 -19.87 11.20
N HIS A 11 -10.07 -18.74 11.66
CA HIS A 11 -9.70 -18.51 13.07
C HIS A 11 -10.66 -17.52 13.74
N LYS A 12 -11.97 -17.81 13.74
CA LYS A 12 -12.98 -16.89 14.28
C LYS A 12 -12.84 -16.63 15.78
N ASP A 13 -12.37 -17.61 16.53
CA ASP A 13 -12.25 -17.51 18.00
C ASP A 13 -10.91 -16.87 18.44
N ASP A 14 -9.90 -16.83 17.55
CA ASP A 14 -8.53 -16.35 17.82
C ASP A 14 -8.02 -15.37 16.73
N GLU A 15 -8.93 -14.63 16.10
CA GLU A 15 -8.65 -13.78 14.93
C GLU A 15 -7.52 -12.78 15.20
N SER A 16 -7.55 -12.15 16.38
CA SER A 16 -6.53 -11.18 16.79
C SER A 16 -5.14 -11.79 16.89
N LYS A 17 -5.01 -13.04 17.35
CA LYS A 17 -3.72 -13.72 17.45
C LYS A 17 -3.17 -14.02 16.05
N TYR A 18 -4.01 -14.56 15.18
CA TYR A 18 -3.63 -14.85 13.79
C TYR A 18 -3.22 -13.58 13.02
N ILE A 19 -3.92 -12.46 13.24
CA ILE A 19 -3.57 -11.20 12.59
C ILE A 19 -2.21 -10.67 13.08
N ASN A 20 -1.90 -10.79 14.37
CA ASN A 20 -0.58 -10.42 14.87
C ASN A 20 0.54 -11.27 14.24
N GLU A 21 0.34 -12.58 14.15
CA GLU A 21 1.28 -13.49 13.47
C GLU A 21 1.46 -13.09 11.98
N ALA A 22 0.36 -12.80 11.28
CA ALA A 22 0.39 -12.36 9.89
C ALA A 22 1.11 -11.01 9.72
N ILE A 23 0.91 -10.06 10.64
CA ILE A 23 1.62 -8.77 10.62
C ILE A 23 3.13 -8.99 10.77
N ASP A 24 3.55 -9.90 11.64
CA ASP A 24 4.97 -10.18 11.82
C ASP A 24 5.59 -10.87 10.61
N GLU A 25 4.87 -11.79 9.95
CA GLU A 25 5.28 -12.34 8.65
C GLU A 25 5.43 -11.24 7.59
N ILE A 26 4.44 -10.35 7.47
CA ILE A 26 4.46 -9.22 6.53
C ILE A 26 5.67 -8.32 6.79
N LYS A 27 6.01 -8.02 8.05
CA LYS A 27 7.21 -7.23 8.38
C LYS A 27 8.49 -7.90 7.86
N GLN A 28 8.57 -9.23 7.85
CA GLN A 28 9.71 -9.93 7.26
C GLN A 28 9.69 -9.88 5.72
N GLU A 29 8.51 -10.02 5.11
CA GLU A 29 8.35 -9.88 3.65
C GLU A 29 8.78 -8.50 3.15
N LEU A 30 8.45 -7.43 3.88
CA LEU A 30 8.82 -6.05 3.51
C LEU A 30 10.34 -5.80 3.56
N LYS A 31 11.10 -6.58 4.34
CA LYS A 31 12.56 -6.47 4.39
C LYS A 31 13.27 -7.11 3.20
N GLN A 32 12.57 -7.94 2.41
CA GLN A 32 13.18 -8.60 1.26
C GLN A 32 13.38 -7.62 0.10
N GLU A 33 14.46 -7.76 -0.67
CA GLU A 33 14.72 -6.90 -1.83
C GLU A 33 13.76 -7.14 -3.01
N ASN A 34 13.08 -8.30 -3.03
CA ASN A 34 12.19 -8.66 -4.11
C ASN A 34 10.91 -7.80 -4.10
N MET A 35 10.80 -6.92 -5.08
CA MET A 35 9.67 -6.00 -5.19
C MET A 35 8.31 -6.69 -5.40
N ALA A 36 8.29 -7.92 -5.96
CA ALA A 36 7.05 -8.69 -6.05
C ALA A 36 6.56 -9.16 -4.66
N VAL A 37 7.50 -9.52 -3.78
CA VAL A 37 7.20 -9.90 -2.39
C VAL A 37 6.72 -8.67 -1.62
N LYS A 38 7.43 -7.53 -1.73
CA LYS A 38 6.99 -6.27 -1.12
C LYS A 38 5.60 -5.83 -1.58
N ALA A 39 5.32 -5.90 -2.89
CA ALA A 39 4.01 -5.54 -3.41
C ALA A 39 2.89 -6.45 -2.88
N ASN A 40 3.15 -7.76 -2.73
CA ASN A 40 2.18 -8.68 -2.13
C ASN A 40 1.98 -8.41 -0.63
N ALA A 41 3.06 -8.09 0.09
CA ALA A 41 3.02 -7.69 1.49
C ALA A 41 2.23 -6.38 1.70
N VAL A 42 2.46 -5.37 0.87
CA VAL A 42 1.66 -4.13 0.87
C VAL A 42 0.19 -4.44 0.57
N ASN A 43 -0.11 -5.30 -0.40
CA ASN A 43 -1.49 -5.70 -0.70
C ASN A 43 -2.18 -6.41 0.50
N LYS A 44 -1.43 -7.23 1.26
CA LYS A 44 -1.93 -7.82 2.52
C LYS A 44 -2.21 -6.73 3.56
N LEU A 45 -1.32 -5.73 3.69
CA LEU A 45 -1.53 -4.59 4.60
C LEU A 45 -2.73 -3.74 4.23
N THR A 46 -2.94 -3.46 2.94
CA THR A 46 -4.13 -2.77 2.43
C THR A 46 -5.41 -3.47 2.90
N TYR A 47 -5.44 -4.81 2.85
CA TYR A 47 -6.58 -5.57 3.37
C TYR A 47 -6.73 -5.45 4.89
N LEU A 48 -5.64 -5.51 5.66
CA LEU A 48 -5.68 -5.32 7.11
C LEU A 48 -6.14 -3.91 7.48
N GLN A 49 -5.74 -2.89 6.73
CA GLN A 49 -6.25 -1.53 6.91
C GLN A 49 -7.78 -1.50 6.74
N MET A 50 -8.33 -2.18 5.73
CA MET A 50 -9.78 -2.23 5.51
C MET A 50 -10.53 -2.89 6.68
N LEU A 51 -9.84 -3.74 7.47
CA LEU A 51 -10.36 -4.33 8.71
C LEU A 51 -10.19 -3.42 9.93
N GLY A 52 -9.56 -2.25 9.77
CA GLY A 52 -9.35 -1.25 10.82
C GLY A 52 -7.99 -1.30 11.52
N TYR A 53 -7.03 -2.07 11.01
CA TYR A 53 -5.67 -2.14 11.58
C TYR A 53 -4.81 -0.97 11.08
N ASP A 54 -4.03 -0.39 11.99
CA ASP A 54 -3.08 0.65 11.64
C ASP A 54 -1.87 0.08 10.87
N ILE A 55 -1.62 0.65 9.70
CA ILE A 55 -0.49 0.29 8.82
C ILE A 55 0.45 1.47 8.56
N SER A 56 0.31 2.59 9.29
CA SER A 56 1.08 3.82 9.08
C SER A 56 2.60 3.61 9.17
N TRP A 57 3.04 2.64 9.99
CA TRP A 57 4.43 2.21 10.10
C TRP A 57 5.04 1.67 8.79
N SER A 58 4.19 1.28 7.82
CA SER A 58 4.61 0.73 6.53
C SER A 58 4.72 1.78 5.41
N ALA A 59 4.48 3.06 5.72
CA ALA A 59 4.35 4.13 4.72
C ALA A 59 5.53 4.22 3.74
N PHE A 60 6.77 4.05 4.22
CA PHE A 60 7.95 4.04 3.34
C PHE A 60 7.93 2.88 2.33
N ASN A 61 7.53 1.68 2.77
CA ASN A 61 7.44 0.52 1.88
C ASN A 61 6.35 0.70 0.82
N ILE A 62 5.26 1.40 1.17
CA ILE A 62 4.20 1.76 0.22
C ILE A 62 4.77 2.69 -0.88
N ILE A 63 5.55 3.71 -0.50
CA ILE A 63 6.24 4.59 -1.46
C ILE A 63 7.18 3.80 -2.36
N GLU A 64 7.93 2.87 -1.79
CA GLU A 64 8.87 2.05 -2.54
C GLU A 64 8.16 1.23 -3.62
N VAL A 65 7.04 0.58 -3.27
CA VAL A 65 6.19 -0.16 -4.21
C VAL A 65 5.56 0.77 -5.26
N MET A 66 5.12 1.97 -4.85
CA MET A 66 4.58 3.00 -5.74
C MET A 66 5.61 3.50 -6.75
N SER A 67 6.90 3.55 -6.37
CA SER A 67 7.99 3.98 -7.26
C SER A 67 8.37 2.95 -8.33
N SER A 68 7.80 1.74 -8.28
CA SER A 68 8.13 0.66 -9.20
C SER A 68 7.79 0.99 -10.66
N ASN A 69 8.64 0.57 -11.60
CA ASN A 69 8.38 0.69 -13.03
C ASN A 69 7.30 -0.28 -13.55
N LYS A 70 6.91 -1.28 -12.76
CA LYS A 70 5.83 -2.20 -13.14
C LYS A 70 4.49 -1.61 -12.71
N PHE A 71 3.63 -1.34 -13.70
CA PHE A 71 2.29 -0.78 -13.46
C PHE A 71 1.48 -1.55 -12.40
N THR A 72 1.54 -2.89 -12.41
CA THR A 72 0.83 -3.72 -11.42
C THR A 72 1.24 -3.41 -9.97
N PHE A 73 2.54 -3.19 -9.73
CA PHE A 73 3.04 -2.88 -8.39
C PHE A 73 2.75 -1.42 -8.03
N LYS A 74 2.98 -0.51 -8.97
CA LYS A 74 2.64 0.90 -8.84
C LYS A 74 1.17 1.08 -8.43
N ARG A 75 0.24 0.39 -9.09
CA ARG A 75 -1.19 0.41 -8.77
C ARG A 75 -1.50 -0.05 -7.34
N ILE A 76 -0.81 -1.07 -6.83
CA ILE A 76 -0.94 -1.52 -5.44
C ILE A 76 -0.45 -0.42 -4.48
N GLY A 77 0.71 0.18 -4.78
CA GLY A 77 1.26 1.27 -3.97
C GLY A 77 0.33 2.48 -3.90
N TYR A 78 -0.20 2.93 -5.05
CA TYR A 78 -1.16 4.04 -5.09
C TYR A 78 -2.45 3.75 -4.30
N LEU A 79 -2.98 2.53 -4.38
CA LEU A 79 -4.16 2.13 -3.60
C LEU A 79 -3.87 2.13 -2.09
N ALA A 80 -2.73 1.59 -1.68
CA ALA A 80 -2.34 1.56 -0.26
C ALA A 80 -2.12 2.98 0.28
N ALA A 81 -1.45 3.84 -0.52
CA ALA A 81 -1.22 5.23 -0.19
C ALA A 81 -2.54 6.00 -0.05
N SER A 82 -3.50 5.82 -0.98
CA SER A 82 -4.81 6.51 -0.92
C SER A 82 -5.68 6.12 0.27
N GLN A 83 -5.40 4.98 0.92
CA GLN A 83 -6.12 4.53 2.10
C GLN A 83 -5.44 4.90 3.42
N CYS A 84 -4.11 4.92 3.44
CA CYS A 84 -3.35 5.05 4.68
C CYS A 84 -2.78 6.46 4.90
N PHE A 85 -2.45 7.20 3.84
CA PHE A 85 -1.76 8.48 4.03
C PHE A 85 -2.75 9.57 4.40
N HIS A 86 -2.36 10.34 5.40
CA HIS A 86 -3.08 11.48 5.95
C HIS A 86 -2.11 12.68 6.04
N GLU A 87 -2.61 13.87 6.33
CA GLU A 87 -1.80 15.11 6.37
C GLU A 87 -0.56 15.03 7.28
N GLY A 88 -0.63 14.24 8.36
CA GLY A 88 0.51 13.94 9.23
C GLY A 88 1.50 12.86 8.75
N THR A 89 1.39 12.36 7.52
CA THR A 89 2.27 11.28 7.03
C THR A 89 3.59 11.87 6.48
N ASP A 90 4.71 11.51 7.11
CA ASP A 90 6.06 12.02 6.79
C ASP A 90 6.49 11.87 5.32
N VAL A 91 5.90 10.90 4.61
CA VAL A 91 6.24 10.58 3.21
C VAL A 91 5.33 11.26 2.17
N LEU A 92 4.47 12.19 2.58
CA LEU A 92 3.58 12.92 1.66
C LEU A 92 4.35 13.65 0.54
N MET A 93 5.47 14.29 0.87
CA MET A 93 6.29 14.98 -0.14
C MET A 93 6.83 14.02 -1.21
N LEU A 94 7.22 12.80 -0.82
CA LEU A 94 7.65 11.76 -1.76
C LEU A 94 6.49 11.31 -2.65
N THR A 95 5.28 11.22 -2.08
CA THR A 95 4.04 10.90 -2.81
C THR A 95 3.75 11.95 -3.88
N THR A 96 3.80 13.24 -3.53
CA THR A 96 3.58 14.33 -4.48
C THR A 96 4.60 14.32 -5.61
N ASN A 97 5.86 14.01 -5.30
CA ASN A 97 6.91 13.89 -6.32
C ASN A 97 6.66 12.72 -7.28
N MET A 98 6.20 11.58 -6.78
CA MET A 98 5.82 10.44 -7.63
C MET A 98 4.62 10.76 -8.51
N ILE A 99 3.57 11.39 -7.97
CA ILE A 99 2.40 11.81 -8.74
C ILE A 99 2.81 12.75 -9.89
N ARG A 100 3.65 13.76 -9.61
CA ARG A 100 4.13 14.69 -10.65
C ARG A 100 4.88 13.95 -11.76
N LYS A 101 5.74 13.00 -11.39
CA LYS A 101 6.49 12.17 -12.35
C LYS A 101 5.54 11.35 -13.22
N ASP A 102 4.56 10.68 -12.61
CA ASP A 102 3.64 9.78 -13.31
C ASP A 102 2.62 10.52 -14.17
N LEU A 103 2.21 11.74 -13.79
CA LEU A 103 1.42 12.64 -14.64
C LEU A 103 2.16 13.11 -15.89
N SER A 104 3.50 13.08 -15.86
CA SER A 104 4.33 13.43 -17.02
C SER A 104 4.65 12.21 -17.90
N SER A 105 4.09 11.03 -17.59
CA SER A 105 4.32 9.82 -18.38
C SER A 105 3.60 9.87 -19.74
N ALA A 106 4.19 9.22 -20.74
CA ALA A 106 3.55 9.00 -22.03
C ALA A 106 2.43 7.94 -21.97
N SER A 107 2.36 7.16 -20.87
CA SER A 107 1.34 6.13 -20.67
C SER A 107 0.08 6.72 -20.05
N MET A 108 -1.02 6.69 -20.80
CA MET A 108 -2.34 7.11 -20.30
C MET A 108 -2.76 6.36 -19.02
N TYR A 109 -2.33 5.12 -18.84
CA TYR A 109 -2.63 4.34 -17.63
C TYR A 109 -1.91 4.87 -16.40
N GLU A 110 -0.65 5.26 -16.53
CA GLU A 110 0.12 5.85 -15.42
C GLU A 110 -0.41 7.23 -15.07
N VAL A 111 -0.73 8.05 -16.07
CA VAL A 111 -1.35 9.37 -15.88
C VAL A 111 -2.71 9.22 -15.18
N GLY A 112 -3.57 8.31 -15.65
CA GLY A 112 -4.87 8.06 -15.02
C GLY A 112 -4.77 7.57 -13.58
N LEU A 113 -3.80 6.69 -13.29
CA LEU A 113 -3.52 6.23 -11.93
C LEU A 113 -3.05 7.38 -11.04
N ALA A 114 -2.14 8.24 -11.54
CA ALA A 114 -1.66 9.39 -10.80
C ALA A 114 -2.76 10.42 -10.53
N MET A 115 -3.68 10.64 -11.49
CA MET A 115 -4.85 11.48 -11.28
C MET A 115 -5.79 10.92 -10.20
N SER A 116 -6.03 9.61 -10.20
CA SER A 116 -6.83 8.96 -9.16
C SER A 116 -6.16 9.04 -7.79
N GLY A 117 -4.84 8.91 -7.72
CA GLY A 117 -4.10 9.11 -6.47
C GLY A 117 -4.22 10.57 -6.01
N LEU A 118 -4.01 11.52 -6.93
CA LEU A 118 -4.08 12.95 -6.64
C LEU A 118 -5.44 13.35 -6.05
N SER A 119 -6.56 12.83 -6.57
CA SER A 119 -7.88 13.13 -6.01
C SER A 119 -8.07 12.68 -4.56
N CYS A 120 -7.33 11.67 -4.11
CA CYS A 120 -7.38 11.19 -2.73
C CYS A 120 -6.48 12.02 -1.79
N PHE A 121 -5.43 12.66 -2.32
CA PHE A 121 -4.48 13.45 -1.52
C PHE A 121 -4.76 14.96 -1.55
N ILE A 122 -5.52 15.45 -2.52
CA ILE A 122 -6.04 16.83 -2.50
C ILE A 122 -7.21 16.86 -1.52
N ASN A 123 -6.92 17.19 -0.27
CA ASN A 123 -7.94 17.74 0.62
C ASN A 123 -8.19 19.21 0.23
N ALA A 124 -9.46 19.60 0.21
CA ALA A 124 -9.85 20.99 0.11
C ALA A 124 -9.65 21.62 1.49
N ASP A 125 -8.58 22.41 1.64
CA ASP A 125 -8.68 23.61 2.48
C ASP A 125 -9.65 24.60 1.82
#